data_AF-A0A7S0YJV2-F1
#
_entry.id   AF-A0A7S0YJV2-F1
#
_cell.length_a   1.000
_cell.length_b   1.000
_cell.length_c   1.000
_cell.angle_alpha   90.00
_cell.angle_beta   90.00
_cell.angle_gamma   90.00
#
_symmetry.space_group_name_H-M   'P 1'
#
loop_
_entity.id
_entity.type
_entity.pdbx_description
1 polymer ?
#
loop_
_entity_poly.entity_id
_entity_poly.type
_entity_poly.pdbx_seq_one_letter_code
_entity_poly.pdbx_strand_id
1 'polypeptide(L)'
;RWPRADAKRKGVKLVAHYSKFLDLKAEFRRHKPNAPTPATIGEMATHIPVDVEDGDAAGGMAVCKGMAKVLAKMLESGAKCSTTINIPEDFDPLTFPVSSLKVVASTAREGEPPEAQTVVKL
;
A
#
# COMPACT_ATOMS: atom_id res chain seq x y z
N ARG A 1 -2.42 -12.69 -7.39
CA ARG A 1 -1.02 -12.89 -7.87
C ARG A 1 -0.38 -11.53 -8.09
N TRP A 2 0.92 -11.38 -7.79
CA TRP A 2 1.60 -10.09 -7.85
C TRP A 2 1.78 -9.59 -9.30
N PRO A 3 1.52 -8.29 -9.60
CA PRO A 3 1.61 -7.74 -10.96
C PRO A 3 2.96 -7.97 -11.64
N ARG A 4 4.05 -7.95 -10.87
CA ARG A 4 5.42 -8.16 -11.40
C ARG A 4 5.71 -9.57 -11.87
N ALA A 5 5.26 -10.58 -11.12
CA ALA A 5 5.46 -11.98 -11.51
C ALA A 5 4.69 -12.28 -12.81
N ASP A 6 3.51 -11.68 -12.98
CA ASP A 6 2.74 -11.81 -14.21
C ASP A 6 3.38 -11.05 -15.38
N ALA A 7 3.88 -9.83 -15.15
CA ALA A 7 4.59 -9.04 -16.16
C ALA A 7 5.87 -9.73 -16.65
N LYS A 8 6.71 -10.24 -15.73
CA LYS A 8 7.93 -11.01 -16.04
C LYS A 8 7.61 -12.25 -16.87
N ARG A 9 6.58 -13.01 -16.49
CA ARG A 9 6.12 -14.20 -17.24
C ARG A 9 5.63 -13.86 -18.65
N LYS A 10 4.97 -12.72 -18.81
CA LYS A 10 4.46 -12.24 -20.10
C LYS A 10 5.51 -11.51 -20.94
N GLY A 11 6.75 -11.39 -20.44
CA GLY A 11 7.83 -10.65 -21.12
C GLY A 11 7.52 -9.15 -21.29
N VAL A 12 6.59 -8.60 -20.50
CA VAL A 12 6.21 -7.19 -20.57
C VAL A 12 6.92 -6.40 -19.48
N LYS A 13 7.44 -5.23 -19.86
CA LYS A 13 8.02 -4.29 -18.90
C LYS A 13 6.92 -3.72 -18.02
N LEU A 14 7.08 -3.83 -16.70
CA LEU A 14 6.17 -3.19 -15.77
C LEU A 14 6.35 -1.67 -15.87
N VAL A 15 5.25 -0.94 -16.05
CA VAL A 15 5.31 0.53 -16.18
C VAL A 15 5.61 1.16 -14.82
N ALA A 16 6.37 2.25 -14.81
CA ALA A 16 6.88 2.90 -13.58
C ALA A 16 5.80 3.27 -12.55
N HIS A 17 4.57 3.59 -12.98
CA HIS A 17 3.47 3.90 -12.05
C HIS A 17 2.98 2.69 -11.23
N TYR A 18 3.32 1.45 -11.63
CA TYR A 18 3.09 0.26 -10.80
C TYR A 18 4.21 0.00 -9.78
N SER A 19 5.28 0.80 -9.82
CA SER A 19 6.40 0.71 -8.89
C SER A 19 6.25 1.66 -7.71
N LYS A 20 5.30 2.61 -7.74
CA LYS A 20 5.00 3.51 -6.64
C LYS A 20 3.51 3.50 -6.32
N PHE A 21 3.15 3.10 -5.10
CA PHE A 21 1.74 3.05 -4.67
C PHE A 21 1.57 3.38 -3.19
N LEU A 22 0.36 3.78 -2.83
CA LEU A 22 -0.02 4.05 -1.45
C LEU A 22 -0.15 2.73 -0.67
N ASP A 23 0.48 2.65 0.50
CA ASP A 23 0.25 1.55 1.44
C ASP A 23 -0.89 1.91 2.40
N LEU A 24 -2.10 1.45 2.06
CA LEU A 24 -3.29 1.68 2.88
C LEU A 24 -3.17 1.09 4.29
N LYS A 25 -2.47 -0.03 4.46
CA LYS A 25 -2.30 -0.67 5.78
C LYS A 25 -1.34 0.13 6.65
N ALA A 26 -0.24 0.63 6.08
CA ALA A 26 0.67 1.51 6.80
C ALA A 26 -0.01 2.80 7.22
N GLU A 27 -0.83 3.39 6.35
CA GLU A 27 -1.65 4.56 6.67
C GLU A 27 -2.67 4.28 7.78
N PHE A 28 -3.32 3.12 7.73
CA PHE A 28 -4.25 2.71 8.77
C PHE A 28 -3.59 2.62 10.13
N ARG A 29 -2.40 2.01 10.22
CA ARG A 29 -1.66 1.93 11.49
C ARG A 29 -1.26 3.30 12.02
N ARG A 30 -0.91 4.24 11.14
CA ARG A 30 -0.62 5.63 11.55
C ARG A 30 -1.86 6.33 12.09
N HIS A 31 -3.01 6.11 11.47
CA HIS A 31 -4.27 6.71 11.88
C HIS A 31 -4.87 6.06 13.13
N LYS A 32 -4.64 4.75 13.33
CA LYS A 32 -5.13 3.94 14.44
C LYS A 32 -3.97 3.14 15.08
N PRO A 33 -3.07 3.79 15.83
CA PRO A 33 -1.86 3.14 16.36
C PRO A 33 -2.13 2.03 17.37
N ASN A 34 -3.29 2.05 18.02
CA ASN A 34 -3.69 1.04 19.01
C ASN A 34 -4.46 -0.15 18.38
N ALA A 35 -4.77 -0.09 17.07
CA ALA A 35 -5.43 -1.19 16.40
C ALA A 35 -4.42 -2.29 16.06
N PRO A 36 -4.82 -3.58 16.11
CA PRO A 36 -3.99 -4.68 15.64
C PRO A 36 -3.65 -4.50 14.16
N THR A 37 -2.57 -5.17 13.73
CA THR A 37 -2.19 -5.17 12.31
C THR A 37 -3.26 -5.87 11.48
N PRO A 38 -3.91 -5.18 10.53
CA PRO A 38 -4.95 -5.80 9.74
C PRO A 38 -4.36 -6.71 8.64
N ALA A 39 -4.81 -7.96 8.62
CA ALA A 39 -4.60 -8.89 7.53
C ALA A 39 -5.52 -8.59 6.34
N THR A 40 -6.77 -8.15 6.58
CA THR A 40 -7.79 -7.90 5.55
C THR A 40 -8.40 -6.50 5.61
N ILE A 41 -9.19 -6.14 4.59
CA ILE A 41 -9.95 -4.88 4.57
C ILE A 41 -11.14 -4.94 5.53
N GLY A 42 -11.77 -6.11 5.71
CA GLY A 42 -12.80 -6.30 6.73
C GLY A 42 -12.30 -6.01 8.13
N GLU A 43 -11.10 -6.48 8.49
CA GLU A 43 -10.48 -6.15 9.77
C GLU A 43 -10.28 -4.64 9.96
N MET A 44 -9.87 -3.92 8.89
CA MET A 44 -9.76 -2.45 8.93
C MET A 44 -11.13 -1.78 9.15
N ALA A 45 -12.19 -2.31 8.51
CA ALA A 45 -13.55 -1.83 8.64
C ALA A 45 -14.16 -2.05 10.03
N THR A 46 -13.63 -2.97 10.85
CA THR A 46 -14.06 -3.07 12.26
C THR A 46 -13.64 -1.86 13.10
N HIS A 47 -12.57 -1.17 12.71
CA HIS A 47 -12.01 -0.02 13.41
C HIS A 47 -12.33 1.32 12.76
N ILE A 48 -12.81 1.28 11.52
CA ILE A 48 -13.26 2.43 10.74
C ILE A 48 -14.68 2.08 10.33
N PRO A 49 -15.71 2.72 10.90
CA PRO A 49 -17.10 2.31 10.72
C PRO A 49 -17.52 2.51 9.25
N VAL A 50 -17.31 1.48 8.44
CA VAL A 50 -17.66 1.39 7.03
C VAL A 50 -18.20 0.00 6.73
N ASP A 51 -19.27 -0.04 5.95
CA ASP A 51 -19.82 -1.31 5.48
C ASP A 51 -18.98 -1.82 4.30
N VAL A 52 -18.22 -2.89 4.54
CA VAL A 52 -17.47 -3.61 3.51
C VAL A 52 -18.00 -5.02 3.38
N GLU A 53 -18.11 -5.50 2.15
CA GLU A 53 -18.36 -6.91 1.89
C GLU A 53 -17.03 -7.64 2.11
N ASP A 54 -16.96 -8.43 3.18
CA ASP A 54 -15.76 -9.19 3.52
C ASP A 54 -15.91 -10.66 3.07
N GLY A 55 -14.92 -11.15 2.33
CA GLY A 55 -14.88 -12.54 1.87
C GLY A 55 -14.25 -12.70 0.50
N ASP A 56 -13.41 -13.73 0.35
CA ASP A 56 -12.77 -14.13 -0.91
C ASP A 56 -13.79 -14.43 -2.04
N ALA A 57 -15.05 -14.70 -1.68
CA ALA A 57 -16.14 -14.92 -2.63
C ALA A 57 -16.64 -13.64 -3.34
N ALA A 58 -16.37 -12.45 -2.79
CA ALA A 58 -16.88 -11.18 -3.32
C ALA A 58 -16.13 -10.70 -4.57
N GLY A 59 -15.01 -11.35 -4.89
CA GLY A 59 -14.20 -11.06 -6.08
C GLY A 59 -13.38 -9.77 -5.96
N GLY A 60 -12.43 -9.59 -6.89
CA GLY A 60 -11.48 -8.47 -6.82
C GLY A 60 -12.12 -7.09 -6.83
N MET A 61 -13.32 -6.95 -7.41
CA MET A 61 -14.04 -5.69 -7.47
C MET A 61 -14.63 -5.26 -6.12
N ALA A 62 -15.20 -6.19 -5.35
CA ALA A 62 -15.72 -5.88 -4.02
C ALA A 62 -14.60 -5.45 -3.07
N VAL A 63 -13.45 -6.13 -3.13
CA VAL A 63 -12.24 -5.75 -2.39
C VAL A 63 -11.82 -4.31 -2.74
N CYS A 64 -11.79 -3.95 -4.03
CA CYS A 64 -11.45 -2.58 -4.44
C CYS A 64 -12.44 -1.53 -3.89
N LYS A 65 -13.75 -1.84 -3.90
CA LYS A 65 -14.78 -0.96 -3.31
C LYS A 65 -14.58 -0.82 -1.79
N GLY A 66 -14.30 -1.91 -1.09
CA GLY A 66 -14.00 -1.90 0.34
C GLY A 66 -12.78 -1.04 0.67
N MET A 67 -11.68 -1.21 -0.08
CA MET A 67 -10.48 -0.38 0.06
C MET A 67 -10.79 1.10 -0.12
N ALA A 68 -11.57 1.45 -1.14
CA ALA A 68 -11.96 2.83 -1.42
C ALA A 68 -12.79 3.43 -0.29
N LYS A 69 -13.77 2.68 0.26
CA LYS A 69 -14.58 3.12 1.41
C LYS A 69 -13.73 3.38 2.65
N VAL A 70 -12.83 2.45 2.99
CA VAL A 70 -11.92 2.60 4.13
C VAL A 70 -11.03 3.82 3.95
N LEU A 71 -10.41 3.99 2.78
CA LEU A 71 -9.57 5.14 2.47
C LEU A 71 -10.35 6.46 2.57
N ALA A 72 -11.54 6.54 1.98
CA ALA A 72 -12.39 7.73 2.05
C ALA A 72 -12.71 8.09 3.50
N LYS A 73 -13.07 7.10 4.33
CA LYS A 73 -13.40 7.34 5.73
C LYS A 73 -12.21 7.76 6.58
N MET A 74 -11.01 7.25 6.25
CA MET A 74 -9.77 7.72 6.88
C MET A 74 -9.51 9.19 6.55
N LEU A 75 -9.69 9.59 5.30
CA LEU A 75 -9.51 10.98 4.86
C LEU A 75 -10.54 11.92 5.53
N GLU A 76 -11.82 11.52 5.59
CA GLU A 76 -12.86 12.23 6.34
C GLU A 76 -12.50 12.40 7.82
N SER A 77 -11.81 11.42 8.40
CA SER A 77 -11.36 11.43 9.80
C SER A 77 -10.02 12.18 10.00
N GLY A 78 -9.50 12.83 8.96
CA GLY A 78 -8.27 13.64 9.02
C GLY A 78 -6.97 12.87 8.86
N ALA A 79 -7.00 11.63 8.37
CA ALA A 79 -5.78 10.90 8.03
C ALA A 79 -5.00 11.59 6.90
N LYS A 80 -3.68 11.64 7.01
CA LYS A 80 -2.78 12.22 5.99
C LYS A 80 -2.12 11.10 5.18
N CYS A 81 -2.82 10.63 4.15
CA CYS A 81 -2.32 9.56 3.27
C CYS A 81 -1.11 10.03 2.45
N SER A 82 0.09 9.65 2.87
CA SER A 82 1.37 10.09 2.28
C SER A 82 2.40 8.95 2.14
N THR A 83 2.13 7.81 2.78
CA THR A 83 3.01 6.65 2.84
C THR A 83 2.93 5.91 1.53
N THR A 84 3.93 6.16 0.69
CA THR A 84 4.08 5.48 -0.59
C THR A 84 5.19 4.43 -0.48
N ILE A 85 4.91 3.23 -0.96
CA ILE A 85 5.94 2.22 -1.18
C ILE A 85 6.51 2.48 -2.57
N ASN A 86 7.83 2.59 -2.62
CA ASN A 86 8.57 2.56 -3.87
C ASN A 86 9.26 1.21 -3.99
N ILE A 87 8.95 0.47 -5.05
CA ILE A 87 9.60 -0.78 -5.37
C ILE A 87 10.62 -0.53 -6.48
N PRO A 88 11.92 -0.74 -6.22
CA PRO A 88 12.97 -0.62 -7.23
C PRO A 88 12.65 -1.44 -8.50
N GLU A 89 13.05 -0.98 -9.68
CA GLU A 89 12.79 -1.70 -10.95
C GLU A 89 13.44 -3.09 -10.99
N ASP A 90 14.54 -3.25 -10.28
CA ASP A 90 15.35 -4.47 -10.13
C ASP A 90 14.89 -5.41 -9.00
N PHE A 91 13.85 -5.05 -8.25
CA PHE A 91 13.31 -5.90 -7.19
C PHE A 91 12.65 -7.17 -7.75
N ASP A 92 13.27 -8.32 -7.49
CA ASP A 92 12.71 -9.65 -7.75
C ASP A 92 12.03 -10.20 -6.47
N PRO A 93 10.68 -10.33 -6.46
CA PRO A 93 9.94 -10.82 -5.30
C PRO A 93 10.21 -12.30 -4.97
N LEU A 94 10.87 -13.06 -5.86
CA LEU A 94 11.33 -14.42 -5.58
C LEU A 94 12.63 -14.45 -4.77
N THR A 95 13.40 -13.36 -4.82
CA THR A 95 14.69 -13.23 -4.12
C THR A 95 14.56 -12.41 -2.84
N PHE A 96 13.59 -11.49 -2.78
CA PHE A 96 13.37 -10.62 -1.62
C PHE A 96 11.88 -10.60 -1.25
N PRO A 97 11.48 -11.14 -0.09
CA PRO A 97 10.11 -11.01 0.36
C PRO A 97 9.84 -9.54 0.72
N VAL A 98 8.66 -9.04 0.33
CA VAL A 98 8.20 -7.64 0.51
C VAL A 98 8.27 -7.20 1.99
N SER A 99 8.24 -8.15 2.93
CA SER A 99 8.49 -7.93 4.36
C SER A 99 9.88 -7.35 4.68
N SER A 100 10.80 -7.34 3.73
CA SER A 100 12.16 -6.80 3.86
C SER A 100 12.28 -5.35 3.39
N LEU A 101 11.23 -4.78 2.79
CA LEU A 101 11.22 -3.39 2.33
C LEU A 101 10.95 -2.45 3.50
N LYS A 102 11.90 -1.56 3.81
CA LYS A 102 11.65 -0.43 4.71
C LYS A 102 10.71 0.56 4.02
N VAL A 103 9.54 0.77 4.62
CA VAL A 103 8.62 1.84 4.23
C VAL A 103 9.26 3.18 4.59
N VAL A 104 9.78 3.89 3.59
CA VAL A 104 10.29 5.26 3.77
C VAL A 104 9.10 6.20 3.56
N ALA A 105 8.56 6.73 4.66
CA ALA A 105 7.56 7.79 4.57
C ALA A 105 8.22 9.06 4.03
N SER A 106 8.05 9.33 2.74
CA SER A 106 8.55 10.56 2.13
C SER A 106 7.64 11.72 2.54
N THR A 107 8.09 12.55 3.48
CA THR A 107 7.47 13.84 3.77
C THR A 107 8.08 14.88 2.83
N ALA A 108 7.59 14.94 1.59
CA ALA A 108 7.92 16.08 0.72
C ALA A 108 7.11 17.29 1.22
N ARG A 109 7.80 18.32 1.73
CA ARG A 109 7.21 19.66 1.89
C ARG A 109 7.07 20.29 0.50
N GLU A 110 6.01 21.05 0.28
CA GLU A 110 5.83 21.82 -0.97
C GLU A 110 7.06 22.71 -1.20
N GLY A 111 7.73 22.53 -2.34
CA GLY A 111 8.79 23.44 -2.81
C GLY A 111 10.23 22.93 -2.73
N GLU A 112 10.53 21.79 -2.11
CA GLU A 112 11.90 21.23 -2.11
C GLU A 112 12.08 20.12 -3.16
N PRO A 113 13.22 20.09 -3.89
CA PRO A 113 13.55 18.95 -4.74
C PRO A 113 13.63 17.70 -3.86
N PRO A 114 13.10 16.55 -4.31
CA PRO A 114 13.17 15.33 -3.52
C PRO A 114 14.64 14.97 -3.30
N GLU A 115 15.12 15.09 -2.05
CA GLU A 115 16.44 14.59 -1.68
C GLU A 115 16.57 13.14 -2.16
N ALA A 116 17.70 12.85 -2.78
CA ALA A 116 18.03 11.52 -3.27
C ALA A 116 17.95 10.53 -2.11
N GLN A 117 16.90 9.70 -2.11
CA GLN A 117 16.71 8.68 -1.09
C GLN A 117 17.78 7.60 -1.26
N THR A 118 18.74 7.57 -0.33
CA THR A 118 19.75 6.51 -0.25
C THR A 118 19.13 5.30 0.45
N VAL A 119 19.03 4.19 -0.26
CA VAL A 119 18.65 2.89 0.33
C VAL A 119 19.85 2.37 1.13
N VAL A 120 19.73 2.34 2.46
CA VAL A 120 20.72 1.68 3.32
C VAL A 120 20.49 0.17 3.25
N LYS A 121 21.43 -0.53 2.61
CA LYS A 121 21.62 -1.99 2.66
C LYS A 121 21.87 -2.40 4.13
N LEU A 122 21.20 -3.43 4.60
CA LEU A 122 21.69 -4.22 5.74
C LEU A 122 22.70 -5.25 5.21
#